data_AF-A0A0J1FJY7-F1
#
_entry.id   AF-A0A0J1FJY7-F1
#
_cell.length_a   1.000
_cell.length_b   1.000
_cell.length_c   1.000
_cell.angle_alpha   90.00
_cell.angle_beta   90.00
_cell.angle_gamma   90.00
#
_symmetry.space_group_name_H-M   'P 1'
#
loop_
_entity.id
_entity.type
_entity.pdbx_description
1 polymer ?
#
loop_
_entity_poly.entity_id
_entity_poly.type
_entity_poly.pdbx_seq_one_letter_code
_entity_poly.pdbx_strand_id
1 'polypeptide(L)'
;MIETVIRTIYNLRHELNISHYELFGLRDADSSKDDLFHQYGIMRDDYTPKPAYDTFKKFNYKTNATIRLEEMEVRSVEYKI
;
A
#
# COMPACT_ATOMS: atom_id res chain seq x y z
N MET A 1 6.58 10.03 3.27
CA MET A 1 5.75 9.33 4.28
C MET A 1 5.99 7.81 4.25
N ILE A 2 5.71 7.11 3.15
CA ILE A 2 5.85 5.64 3.07
C ILE A 2 7.27 5.11 3.35
N GLU A 3 8.32 5.81 2.88
CA GLU A 3 9.71 5.44 3.18
C GLU A 3 10.00 5.38 4.69
N THR A 4 9.54 6.38 5.44
CA THR A 4 9.73 6.44 6.89
C THR A 4 9.09 5.23 7.57
N VAL A 5 7.86 4.88 7.19
CA VAL A 5 7.14 3.73 7.74
C VAL A 5 7.89 2.43 7.46
N ILE A 6 8.28 2.19 6.19
CA ILE A 6 9.01 0.99 5.79
C ILE A 6 10.33 0.85 6.57
N ARG A 7 11.11 1.93 6.68
CA ARG A 7 12.38 1.92 7.40
C ARG A 7 12.21 1.66 8.90
N THR A 8 11.23 2.30 9.53
CA THR A 8 10.95 2.10 10.95
C THR A 8 10.58 0.66 11.24
N ILE A 9 9.64 0.09 10.48
CA ILE A 9 9.23 -1.31 10.65
C ILE A 9 10.42 -2.25 10.42
N TYR A 10 11.18 -2.02 9.34
CA TYR A 10 12.36 -2.82 9.05
C TYR A 10 13.36 -2.81 10.21
N ASN A 11 13.65 -1.65 10.80
CA ASN A 11 14.62 -1.53 11.88
C ASN A 11 14.14 -2.18 13.18
N LEU A 12 12.84 -2.13 13.48
CA LEU A 12 12.27 -2.69 14.71
C LEU A 12 11.89 -4.17 14.61
N ARG A 13 11.95 -4.77 13.42
CA ARG A 13 11.37 -6.10 13.18
C ARG A 13 11.89 -7.22 14.08
N HIS A 14 13.18 -7.18 14.43
CA HIS A 14 13.78 -8.20 15.31
C HIS A 14 13.41 -7.99 16.77
N GLU A 15 13.41 -6.74 17.22
CA GLU A 15 13.07 -6.37 18.60
C GLU A 15 11.60 -6.67 18.91
N LEU A 16 10.71 -6.37 17.96
CA LEU A 16 9.27 -6.50 18.12
C LEU A 16 8.68 -7.78 17.51
N ASN A 17 9.53 -8.69 17.02
CA ASN A 17 9.12 -9.93 16.35
C ASN A 17 8.11 -9.71 15.21
N ILE A 18 8.35 -8.68 14.38
CA ILE A 18 7.51 -8.36 13.21
C ILE A 18 7.96 -9.27 12.06
N SER A 19 7.05 -10.11 11.60
CA SER A 19 7.34 -11.06 10.51
C SER A 19 7.12 -10.45 9.12
N HIS A 20 6.13 -9.56 8.97
CA HIS A 20 5.71 -9.01 7.68
C HIS A 20 5.14 -7.60 7.85
N TYR A 21 5.20 -6.81 6.78
CA TYR A 21 4.45 -5.57 6.63
C TYR A 21 3.66 -5.62 5.32
N GLU A 22 2.40 -5.24 5.41
CA GLU A 22 1.49 -5.18 4.28
C GLU A 22 0.95 -3.76 4.13
N LEU A 23 1.08 -3.22 2.92
CA LEU A 23 0.52 -1.92 2.58
C LEU A 23 -0.86 -2.12 1.99
N PHE A 24 -1.84 -1.45 2.58
CA PHE A 24 -3.21 -1.45 2.11
C PHE A 24 -3.35 -0.72 0.78
N GLY A 25 -3.98 -1.38 -0.19
CA GLY A 25 -4.39 -0.80 -1.47
C GLY A 25 -3.24 -0.62 -2.46
N LEU A 26 -3.08 -1.55 -3.39
CA LEU A 26 -2.18 -1.36 -4.54
C LEU A 26 -2.60 -0.14 -5.38
N ARG A 27 -3.88 -0.08 -5.76
CA ARG A 27 -4.47 0.96 -6.61
C ARG A 27 -5.63 1.67 -5.93
N ASP A 28 -5.93 2.86 -6.42
CA ASP A 28 -7.18 3.55 -6.09
C ASP A 28 -8.38 2.69 -6.48
N ALA A 29 -9.48 2.82 -5.74
CA ALA A 29 -10.75 2.23 -6.14
C ALA A 29 -11.32 2.96 -7.37
N ASP A 30 -11.28 4.30 -7.34
CA ASP A 30 -11.72 5.20 -8.42
C ASP A 30 -10.95 6.53 -8.29
N SER A 31 -10.05 6.81 -9.24
CA SER A 31 -9.20 8.01 -9.23
C SER A 31 -9.93 9.27 -9.73
N SER A 32 -11.17 9.17 -10.21
CA SER A 32 -11.99 10.30 -10.66
C SER A 32 -12.74 10.99 -9.52
N LYS A 33 -12.92 10.32 -8.38
CA LYS A 33 -13.61 10.85 -7.20
C LYS A 33 -12.65 11.70 -6.38
N ASP A 34 -12.99 12.95 -6.11
CA ASP A 34 -12.20 13.83 -5.24
C ASP A 34 -12.42 13.54 -3.72
N ASP A 35 -12.64 12.27 -3.41
CA ASP A 35 -12.90 11.77 -2.07
C ASP A 35 -11.73 10.87 -1.62
N LEU A 36 -11.21 11.14 -0.42
CA LEU A 36 -10.09 10.43 0.17
C LEU A 36 -10.39 8.93 0.32
N PHE A 37 -11.65 8.54 0.49
CA PHE A 37 -12.01 7.13 0.66
C PHE A 37 -11.85 6.28 -0.62
N HIS A 38 -11.63 6.91 -1.77
CA HIS A 38 -11.47 6.24 -3.06
C HIS A 38 -10.03 6.24 -3.57
N GLN A 39 -9.13 7.02 -2.94
CA GLN A 39 -7.78 7.28 -3.43
C GLN A 39 -6.64 6.80 -2.51
N TYR A 40 -6.84 5.70 -1.77
CA TYR A 40 -5.83 5.13 -0.87
C TYR A 40 -4.64 4.46 -1.57
N GLY A 41 -4.77 4.15 -2.86
CA GLY A 41 -3.78 3.37 -3.58
C GLY A 41 -2.47 4.09 -3.78
N ILE A 42 -1.38 3.33 -3.89
CA ILE A 42 -0.09 3.83 -4.37
C ILE A 42 -0.02 3.93 -5.91
N MET A 43 -1.04 3.42 -6.60
CA MET A 43 -1.28 3.58 -8.03
C MET A 43 -2.66 4.19 -8.25
N ARG A 44 -2.90 4.79 -9.41
CA ARG A 44 -4.24 5.14 -9.88
C ARG A 44 -5.06 3.88 -10.18
N ASP A 45 -6.37 4.02 -10.32
CA ASP A 45 -7.27 2.93 -10.69
C ASP A 45 -6.93 2.26 -12.03
N ASP A 46 -6.32 3.00 -12.95
CA ASP A 46 -5.74 2.53 -14.22
C ASP A 46 -4.31 1.97 -14.10
N TYR A 47 -3.80 1.77 -12.88
CA TYR A 47 -2.44 1.34 -12.57
C TYR A 47 -1.33 2.32 -12.96
N THR A 48 -1.64 3.57 -13.31
CA THR A 48 -0.61 4.59 -13.45
C THR A 48 0.08 4.82 -12.09
N PRO A 49 1.42 4.73 -11.99
CA PRO A 49 2.12 4.81 -10.71
C PRO A 49 2.01 6.21 -10.09
N LYS A 50 1.77 6.28 -8.78
CA LYS A 50 1.99 7.50 -7.99
C LYS A 50 3.42 7.49 -7.42
N PRO A 51 3.95 8.63 -6.95
CA PRO A 51 5.30 8.68 -6.37
C PRO A 51 5.56 7.70 -5.20
N ALA A 52 4.50 7.31 -4.48
CA ALA A 52 4.59 6.31 -3.42
C ALA A 52 4.94 4.90 -3.95
N TYR A 53 4.49 4.56 -5.16
CA TYR A 53 4.79 3.27 -5.80
C TYR A 53 6.28 3.11 -6.08
N ASP A 54 6.93 4.14 -6.64
CA ASP A 54 8.37 4.09 -6.93
C ASP A 54 9.20 3.94 -5.65
N THR A 55 8.77 4.62 -4.58
CA THR A 55 9.40 4.49 -3.26
C THR A 55 9.25 3.08 -2.73
N PHE A 56 8.04 2.51 -2.76
CA PHE A 56 7.78 1.15 -2.29
C PHE A 56 8.60 0.13 -3.09
N LYS A 57 8.58 0.23 -4.42
CA LYS A 57 9.32 -0.64 -5.36
C LYS A 57 10.82 -0.67 -5.03
N LYS A 58 11.42 0.50 -4.77
CA LYS A 58 12.84 0.62 -4.39
C LYS A 58 13.22 -0.18 -3.14
N PHE A 59 12.32 -0.30 -2.15
CA PHE A 59 12.60 -1.06 -0.92
C PHE A 59 12.38 -2.56 -1.09
N ASN A 60 11.34 -2.96 -1.83
CA ASN A 60 11.07 -4.37 -2.09
C ASN A 60 12.28 -5.08 -2.75
N TYR A 61 12.94 -4.42 -3.70
CA TYR A 61 14.16 -4.96 -4.32
C TYR A 61 15.40 -5.00 -3.41
N LYS A 62 15.40 -4.28 -2.28
CA LYS A 62 16.59 -4.11 -1.42
C LYS A 62 16.57 -4.95 -0.15
N THR A 63 15.45 -5.59 0.19
CA THR A 63 15.29 -6.29 1.46
C THR A 63 14.79 -7.70 1.25
N ASN A 64 15.43 -8.70 1.88
CA ASN A 64 14.87 -10.06 2.02
C ASN A 64 13.74 -10.12 3.06
N ALA A 65 13.28 -8.98 3.60
CA ALA A 65 12.10 -8.91 4.44
C ALA A 65 10.86 -8.93 3.53
N THR A 66 9.91 -9.79 3.86
CA THR A 66 8.68 -9.96 3.08
C THR A 66 7.76 -8.75 3.26
N ILE A 67 7.90 -7.76 2.38
CA ILE A 67 6.96 -6.63 2.26
C ILE A 67 5.99 -6.98 1.13
N ARG A 68 4.69 -7.06 1.43
CA ARG A 68 3.64 -7.45 0.46
C ARG A 68 2.75 -6.27 0.07
N LEU A 69 2.27 -6.31 -1.17
CA LEU A 69 1.18 -5.48 -1.68
C LEU A 69 0.02 -6.40 -1.98
N GLU A 70 -1.17 -6.09 -1.49
CA GLU A 70 -2.40 -6.75 -1.91
C GLU A 70 -3.25 -5.83 -2.79
N GLU A 71 -3.89 -6.44 -3.80
CA GLU A 71 -4.99 -5.82 -4.52
C GLU A 71 -6.27 -6.00 -3.72
N MET A 72 -6.96 -4.90 -3.43
CA MET A 72 -8.35 -5.00 -2.99
C MET A 72 -9.26 -5.13 -4.21
N GLU A 73 -9.84 -6.30 -4.40
CA GLU A 73 -11.11 -6.40 -5.12
C GLU A 73 -12.18 -5.73 -4.23
N VAL A 74 -12.65 -4.55 -4.63
CA VAL A 74 -13.82 -3.93 -4.01
C VAL A 74 -15.02 -4.84 -4.28
N ARG A 75 -15.31 -5.75 -3.34
CA ARG A 75 -16.62 -6.42 -3.30
C ARG A 75 -17.63 -5.35 -2.89
N SER A 76 -18.47 -4.94 -3.84
CA SER A 76 -19.58 -4.03 -3.61
C SER A 76 -20.43 -4.54 -2.45
N VAL A 77 -20.33 -3.91 -1.28
CA VAL A 77 -21.29 -4.10 -0.19
C VAL A 77 -22.46 -3.17 -0.53
N GLU A 78 -23.53 -3.75 -1.08
CA GLU A 78 -24.80 -3.04 -1.21
C GLU A 78 -25.30 -2.68 0.20
N TYR A 79 -25.19 -1.42 0.58
CA TYR A 79 -25.94 -0.90 1.73
C TYR A 79 -27.41 -0.82 1.34
N LYS A 80 -28.20 -1.77 1.84
CA LYS A 80 -29.67 -1.68 1.82
C LYS A 80 -30.08 -0.69 2.91
N ILE A 81 -30.59 0.47 2.49
CA ILE A 81 -31.28 1.45 3.34
C ILE A 81 -32.66 0.91 3.72
#